data_AF-A0A3N5HIB7-F1
#
_entry.id   AF-A0A3N5HIB7-F1
#
_cell.length_a   1.000
_cell.length_b   1.000
_cell.length_c   1.000
_cell.angle_alpha   90.00
_cell.angle_beta   90.00
_cell.angle_gamma   90.00
#
_symmetry.space_group_name_H-M   'P 1'
#
loop_
_entity.id
_entity.type
_entity.pdbx_description
1 polymer ?
#
loop_
_entity_poly.entity_id
_entity_poly.type
_entity_poly.pdbx_seq_one_letter_code
_entity_poly.pdbx_strand_id
1 'polypeptide(L)'
;IHMPARSVVLQGLTKRTDRGFRSLSHNELTQMAGRAGRRGIDPEGQCVIALDARDGLEDVIRVVDGSPEPIESRFKLGYGSAAAMIGTGAAPEVIRKRIESSFGQYQNLKRIREMESEIHALEASLAEARTYAAPCGDFARIGRYRRARQEVEARRQATGRGGRRGERTPVEAEPGRLALVRRKGAPSLAVILRVHAIRGHRVLFDALLPHGAVVRLKSGVVKRIFWAVPPLHVPRDVYREGRHDGRGLRLLVEQLGRLSIPELMERERTQGPEAALSAVECHRCPWGATPACDRAWREIERLEERLRQRREGLEAFRGAYWQEFWRVVEVLEQFGAVRERALEPKGRLIAGLRHDNELLVAEAVSRRIFDDLTSAEAAAVCSALLEESRSGEPVIARTFMRRHGKLRRKVESLIDIADAVFQAQRAHHLAMPIGVQPGFMPAVYRWASGEDDWSGIVESAFGGHEGDLIRAMRRLIDLLRQLADSPEVPPVVVRLLAQAARTIDRGIVYESALI
;
A
#
# COMPACT_ATOMS: atom_id res chain seq x y z
N ILE A 1 -38.62 -3.71 -15.90
CA ILE A 1 -39.41 -3.52 -17.14
C ILE A 1 -38.70 -4.22 -18.31
N HIS A 2 -39.42 -5.02 -19.12
CA HIS A 2 -38.91 -5.61 -20.36
C HIS A 2 -39.55 -4.90 -21.58
N MET A 3 -38.83 -3.93 -22.15
CA MET A 3 -39.19 -3.27 -23.41
C MET A 3 -38.18 -3.67 -24.50
N PRO A 4 -38.47 -4.69 -25.33
CA PRO A 4 -37.67 -5.04 -26.50
C PRO A 4 -38.07 -4.22 -27.74
N ALA A 5 -37.12 -3.99 -28.64
CA ALA A 5 -37.29 -3.32 -29.92
C ALA A 5 -36.92 -4.26 -31.07
N ARG A 6 -37.35 -3.97 -32.31
CA ARG A 6 -36.92 -4.76 -33.48
C ARG A 6 -35.42 -4.61 -33.75
N SER A 7 -34.94 -3.38 -33.70
CA SER A 7 -33.53 -3.04 -33.94
C SER A 7 -33.03 -2.07 -32.87
N VAL A 8 -31.72 -2.13 -32.59
CA VAL A 8 -30.99 -1.22 -31.70
C VAL A 8 -29.92 -0.51 -32.51
N VAL A 9 -29.75 0.79 -32.27
CA VAL A 9 -28.68 1.59 -32.89
C VAL A 9 -27.83 2.19 -31.79
N LEU A 10 -26.52 1.96 -31.84
CA LEU A 10 -25.54 2.50 -30.90
C LEU A 10 -24.76 3.62 -31.60
N GLN A 11 -24.81 4.84 -31.06
CA GLN A 11 -24.17 6.02 -31.66
C GLN A 11 -22.64 6.03 -31.50
N GLY A 12 -22.09 5.16 -30.66
CA GLY A 12 -20.65 4.97 -30.45
C GLY A 12 -20.38 3.97 -29.34
N LEU A 13 -19.13 3.52 -29.23
CA LEU A 13 -18.70 2.53 -28.24
C LEU A 13 -17.95 3.14 -27.04
N THR A 14 -18.08 4.44 -26.80
CA THR A 14 -17.51 5.12 -25.63
C THR A 14 -18.60 5.72 -24.75
N LYS A 15 -18.33 5.80 -23.43
CA LYS A 15 -19.19 6.51 -22.48
C LYS A 15 -18.38 7.36 -21.50
N ARG A 16 -18.98 8.47 -21.09
CA ARG A 16 -18.45 9.36 -20.05
C ARG A 16 -18.67 8.75 -18.66
N THR A 17 -17.60 8.67 -17.89
CA THR A 17 -17.59 8.35 -16.45
C THR A 17 -17.00 9.52 -15.68
N ASP A 18 -16.99 9.46 -14.35
CA ASP A 18 -16.37 10.50 -13.51
C ASP A 18 -14.85 10.54 -13.62
N ARG A 19 -14.23 9.50 -14.20
CA ARG A 19 -12.79 9.46 -14.55
C ARG A 19 -12.51 9.83 -16.00
N GLY A 20 -13.49 10.37 -16.72
CA GLY A 20 -13.40 10.68 -18.15
C GLY A 20 -14.08 9.64 -19.03
N PHE A 21 -13.82 9.68 -20.33
CA PHE A 21 -14.38 8.73 -21.29
C PHE A 21 -13.66 7.38 -21.22
N ARG A 22 -14.43 6.28 -21.32
CA ARG A 22 -13.90 4.93 -21.57
C ARG A 22 -14.72 4.21 -22.63
N SER A 23 -14.13 3.21 -23.27
CA SER A 23 -14.88 2.25 -24.08
C SER A 23 -15.93 1.51 -23.23
N LEU A 24 -17.02 1.09 -23.86
CA LEU A 24 -18.01 0.19 -23.27
C LEU A 24 -17.39 -1.17 -22.95
N SER A 25 -17.93 -1.83 -21.94
CA SER A 25 -17.59 -3.23 -21.64
C SER A 25 -18.40 -4.16 -22.55
N HIS A 26 -17.93 -5.39 -22.78
CA HIS A 26 -18.66 -6.39 -23.55
C HIS A 26 -20.05 -6.67 -22.94
N ASN A 27 -20.14 -6.78 -21.61
CA ASN A 27 -21.41 -6.92 -20.92
C ASN A 27 -22.36 -5.72 -21.12
N GLU A 28 -21.85 -4.49 -21.22
CA GLU A 28 -22.65 -3.29 -21.51
C GLU A 28 -23.17 -3.31 -22.95
N LEU A 29 -22.31 -3.66 -23.91
CA LEU A 29 -22.70 -3.86 -25.31
C LEU A 29 -23.80 -4.91 -25.43
N THR A 30 -23.60 -6.10 -24.87
CA THR A 30 -24.54 -7.23 -24.96
C THR A 30 -25.86 -6.94 -24.23
N GLN A 31 -25.87 -6.16 -23.14
CA GLN A 31 -27.12 -5.71 -22.48
C GLN A 31 -27.94 -4.74 -23.34
N MET A 32 -27.28 -3.87 -24.13
CA MET A 32 -27.97 -2.95 -25.05
C MET A 32 -28.42 -3.68 -26.32
N ALA A 33 -27.51 -4.41 -26.97
CA ALA A 33 -27.79 -5.18 -28.19
C ALA A 33 -28.87 -6.24 -27.96
N GLY A 34 -28.89 -6.89 -26.79
CA GLY A 34 -29.92 -7.84 -26.36
C GLY A 34 -31.32 -7.25 -26.15
N ARG A 35 -31.53 -5.94 -26.41
CA ARG A 35 -32.86 -5.34 -26.57
C ARG A 35 -33.43 -5.47 -27.99
N ALA A 36 -32.60 -5.81 -28.99
CA ALA A 36 -33.03 -6.06 -30.35
C ALA A 36 -33.66 -7.46 -30.49
N GLY A 37 -34.69 -7.57 -31.33
CA GLY A 37 -35.47 -8.78 -31.56
C GLY A 37 -36.58 -8.98 -30.52
N ARG A 38 -37.84 -8.77 -30.93
CA ARG A 38 -39.02 -9.06 -30.09
C ARG A 38 -39.39 -10.54 -30.24
N ARG A 39 -39.29 -11.29 -29.14
CA ARG A 39 -39.59 -12.74 -29.08
C ARG A 39 -40.97 -13.05 -29.69
N GLY A 40 -40.99 -13.97 -30.67
CA GLY A 40 -42.23 -14.40 -31.34
C GLY A 40 -42.78 -13.43 -32.38
N ILE A 41 -42.09 -12.32 -32.67
CA ILE A 41 -42.49 -11.32 -33.67
C ILE A 41 -41.39 -11.13 -34.71
N ASP A 42 -40.17 -10.86 -34.27
CA ASP A 42 -39.02 -10.65 -35.17
C ASP A 42 -38.22 -11.97 -35.29
N PRO A 43 -37.84 -12.41 -36.50
CA PRO A 43 -37.05 -13.64 -36.69
C PRO A 43 -35.58 -13.48 -36.24
N GLU A 44 -35.07 -12.25 -36.29
CA GLU A 44 -33.74 -11.85 -35.85
C GLU A 44 -33.79 -10.47 -35.19
N GLY A 45 -32.84 -10.17 -34.32
CA GLY A 45 -32.63 -8.83 -33.75
C GLY A 45 -31.44 -8.16 -34.41
N GLN A 46 -31.61 -6.92 -34.90
CA GLN A 46 -30.55 -6.19 -35.58
C GLN A 46 -29.93 -5.13 -34.67
N CYS A 47 -28.61 -5.17 -34.47
CA CYS A 47 -27.85 -4.16 -33.75
C CYS A 47 -26.88 -3.46 -34.71
N VAL A 48 -27.02 -2.14 -34.87
CA VAL A 48 -26.16 -1.31 -35.73
C VAL A 48 -25.28 -0.43 -34.85
N ILE A 49 -23.98 -0.42 -35.11
CA ILE A 49 -23.03 0.44 -34.41
C ILE A 49 -22.59 1.52 -35.40
N ALA A 50 -22.93 2.78 -35.12
CA ALA A 50 -22.35 3.92 -35.80
C ALA A 50 -20.94 4.16 -35.25
N LEU A 51 -19.94 4.11 -36.13
CA LEU A 51 -18.55 4.38 -35.79
C LEU A 51 -18.20 5.82 -36.19
N ASP A 52 -17.54 6.54 -35.29
CA ASP A 52 -16.90 7.81 -35.60
C ASP A 52 -15.53 7.54 -36.26
N ALA A 53 -15.02 8.47 -37.07
CA ALA A 53 -13.65 8.40 -37.62
C ALA A 53 -12.56 8.40 -36.54
N ARG A 54 -12.94 8.71 -35.28
CA ARG A 54 -12.10 8.66 -34.09
C ARG A 54 -12.08 7.30 -33.38
N ASP A 55 -12.99 6.38 -33.72
CA ASP A 55 -13.05 5.05 -33.11
C ASP A 55 -12.04 4.10 -33.80
N GLY A 56 -11.10 3.54 -33.02
CA GLY A 56 -10.15 2.56 -33.53
C GLY A 56 -10.82 1.21 -33.81
N LEU A 57 -10.75 0.72 -35.05
CA LEU A 57 -11.35 -0.56 -35.46
C LEU A 57 -10.93 -1.75 -34.56
N GLU A 58 -9.68 -1.77 -34.09
CA GLU A 58 -9.19 -2.79 -33.16
C GLU A 58 -9.90 -2.75 -31.79
N ASP A 59 -10.20 -1.57 -31.27
CA ASP A 59 -10.94 -1.43 -30.00
C ASP A 59 -12.42 -1.81 -30.17
N VAL A 60 -13.02 -1.51 -31.33
CA VAL A 60 -14.37 -1.98 -31.70
C VAL A 60 -14.42 -3.51 -31.68
N ILE A 61 -13.53 -4.17 -32.42
CA ILE A 61 -13.45 -5.64 -32.48
C ILE A 61 -13.23 -6.22 -31.08
N ARG A 62 -12.35 -5.62 -30.26
CA ARG A 62 -12.08 -6.07 -28.88
C ARG A 62 -13.31 -6.01 -27.97
N VAL A 63 -14.22 -5.06 -28.15
CA VAL A 63 -15.47 -4.98 -27.37
C VAL A 63 -16.51 -5.98 -27.90
N VAL A 64 -16.60 -6.18 -29.22
CA VAL A 64 -17.54 -7.13 -29.83
C VAL A 64 -17.16 -8.58 -29.54
N ASP A 65 -15.92 -8.98 -29.84
CA ASP A 65 -15.39 -10.34 -29.62
C ASP A 65 -14.85 -10.55 -28.19
N GLY A 66 -15.08 -9.58 -27.30
CA GLY A 66 -14.68 -9.64 -25.90
C GLY A 66 -15.34 -10.80 -25.15
N SER A 67 -14.64 -11.38 -24.18
CA SER A 67 -15.26 -12.31 -23.23
C SER A 67 -16.10 -11.56 -22.20
N PRO A 68 -17.25 -12.10 -21.75
CA PRO A 68 -18.05 -11.48 -20.69
C PRO A 68 -17.21 -11.19 -19.44
N GLU A 69 -17.23 -9.94 -18.97
CA GLU A 69 -16.45 -9.55 -17.80
C GLU A 69 -16.98 -10.25 -16.53
N PRO A 70 -16.09 -10.67 -15.60
CA PRO A 70 -16.51 -11.25 -14.33
C PRO A 70 -17.28 -10.23 -13.48
N ILE A 71 -18.21 -10.71 -12.67
CA ILE A 71 -18.92 -9.86 -11.70
C ILE A 71 -17.92 -9.41 -10.63
N GLU A 72 -17.57 -8.12 -10.66
CA GLU A 72 -16.71 -7.50 -9.66
C GLU A 72 -17.51 -7.10 -8.42
N SER A 73 -16.96 -7.37 -7.23
CA SER A 73 -17.57 -6.89 -6.00
C SER A 73 -17.36 -5.38 -5.85
N ARG A 74 -18.45 -4.67 -5.61
CA ARG A 74 -18.46 -3.23 -5.29
C ARG A 74 -18.68 -2.97 -3.80
N PHE A 75 -18.48 -3.99 -2.95
CA PHE A 75 -18.59 -3.84 -1.50
C PHE A 75 -17.63 -2.75 -1.00
N LYS A 76 -18.20 -1.77 -0.32
CA LYS A 76 -17.48 -0.71 0.41
C LYS A 76 -18.00 -0.71 1.84
N LEU A 77 -17.12 -0.45 2.79
CA LEU A 77 -17.54 -0.31 4.17
C LEU A 77 -17.99 1.13 4.45
N GLY A 78 -19.31 1.33 4.51
CA GLY A 78 -19.93 2.60 4.92
C GLY A 78 -20.03 2.75 6.45
N TYR A 79 -20.29 3.97 6.92
CA TYR A 79 -20.50 4.25 8.34
C TYR A 79 -21.75 3.53 8.88
N GLY A 80 -22.85 3.54 8.12
CA GLY A 80 -24.07 2.81 8.45
C GLY A 80 -23.83 1.30 8.56
N SER A 81 -23.08 0.72 7.62
CA SER A 81 -22.70 -0.70 7.66
C SER A 81 -21.84 -1.06 8.88
N ALA A 82 -20.85 -0.23 9.23
CA ALA A 82 -20.01 -0.45 10.40
C ALA A 82 -20.81 -0.32 11.71
N ALA A 83 -21.61 0.74 11.84
CA ALA A 83 -22.49 0.96 12.99
C ALA A 83 -23.52 -0.17 13.14
N ALA A 84 -24.18 -0.59 12.05
CA ALA A 84 -25.13 -1.71 12.07
C ALA A 84 -24.48 -3.03 12.53
N MET A 85 -23.23 -3.31 12.14
CA MET A 85 -22.50 -4.47 12.63
C MET A 85 -22.20 -4.40 14.13
N ILE A 86 -21.74 -3.26 14.64
CA ILE A 86 -21.54 -3.01 16.08
C ILE A 86 -22.86 -3.16 16.85
N GLY A 87 -23.95 -2.61 16.31
CA GLY A 87 -25.29 -2.67 16.89
C GLY A 87 -25.87 -4.08 17.04
N THR A 88 -25.28 -5.09 16.40
CA THR A 88 -25.66 -6.50 16.64
C THR A 88 -25.18 -7.05 17.98
N GLY A 89 -24.26 -6.37 18.68
CA GLY A 89 -23.63 -6.86 19.91
C GLY A 89 -22.78 -8.12 19.72
N ALA A 90 -22.49 -8.52 18.47
CA ALA A 90 -21.71 -9.71 18.17
C ALA A 90 -20.23 -9.54 18.56
N ALA A 91 -19.61 -10.63 18.98
CA ALA A 91 -18.18 -10.65 19.31
C ALA A 91 -17.32 -10.23 18.09
N PRO A 92 -16.16 -9.55 18.29
CA PRO A 92 -15.32 -9.05 17.19
C PRO A 92 -14.95 -10.11 16.17
N GLU A 93 -14.76 -11.36 16.59
CA GLU A 93 -14.41 -12.51 15.74
C GLU A 93 -15.56 -12.86 14.78
N VAL A 94 -16.81 -12.70 15.22
CA VAL A 94 -18.01 -12.93 14.40
C VAL A 94 -18.20 -11.79 13.41
N ILE A 95 -17.98 -10.54 13.82
CA ILE A 95 -18.01 -9.37 12.92
C ILE A 95 -16.91 -9.50 11.86
N ARG A 96 -15.68 -9.83 12.28
CA ARG A 96 -14.55 -10.10 11.39
C ARG A 96 -14.90 -11.18 10.37
N LYS A 97 -15.41 -12.34 10.82
CA LYS A 97 -15.83 -13.43 9.92
C LYS A 97 -16.93 -13.01 8.94
N ARG A 98 -17.88 -12.16 9.36
CA ARG A 98 -18.90 -11.58 8.46
C ARG A 98 -18.27 -10.71 7.39
N ILE A 99 -17.39 -9.78 7.75
CA ILE A 99 -16.68 -8.90 6.81
C ILE A 99 -15.82 -9.73 5.85
N GLU A 100 -15.06 -10.70 6.35
CA GLU A 100 -14.26 -11.64 5.54
C GLU A 100 -15.13 -12.49 4.59
N SER A 101 -16.41 -12.73 4.92
CA SER A 101 -17.38 -13.46 4.08
C SER A 101 -18.18 -12.58 3.10
N SER A 102 -18.30 -11.28 3.34
CA SER A 102 -19.19 -10.38 2.57
C SER A 102 -18.62 -9.96 1.21
N PHE A 103 -18.96 -10.75 0.19
CA PHE A 103 -18.99 -10.46 -1.26
C PHE A 103 -17.72 -9.95 -1.98
N GLY A 104 -16.78 -9.23 -1.35
CA GLY A 104 -15.41 -9.06 -1.87
C GLY A 104 -14.75 -10.39 -2.23
N GLN A 105 -15.24 -11.48 -1.61
CA GLN A 105 -14.83 -12.84 -1.83
C GLN A 105 -14.81 -13.34 -3.28
N TYR A 106 -15.59 -12.91 -4.27
CA TYR A 106 -15.47 -13.61 -5.59
C TYR A 106 -14.08 -13.47 -6.22
N GLN A 107 -13.58 -12.23 -6.32
CA GLN A 107 -12.24 -11.94 -6.83
C GLN A 107 -11.15 -12.10 -5.76
N ASN A 108 -11.47 -11.79 -4.49
CA ASN A 108 -10.52 -12.02 -3.40
C ASN A 108 -10.29 -13.51 -3.13
N LEU A 109 -11.28 -14.40 -3.28
CA LEU A 109 -11.09 -15.86 -3.23
C LEU A 109 -10.20 -16.32 -4.37
N LYS A 110 -10.36 -15.78 -5.59
CA LYS A 110 -9.46 -16.14 -6.69
C LYS A 110 -8.01 -15.77 -6.32
N ARG A 111 -7.79 -14.54 -5.86
CA ARG A 111 -6.46 -14.05 -5.47
C ARG A 111 -5.89 -14.72 -4.21
N ILE A 112 -6.74 -15.05 -3.25
CA ILE A 112 -6.39 -15.83 -2.05
C ILE A 112 -6.02 -17.26 -2.46
N ARG A 113 -6.79 -17.93 -3.32
CA ARG A 113 -6.46 -19.26 -3.86
C ARG A 113 -5.19 -19.25 -4.71
N GLU A 114 -4.95 -18.18 -5.48
CA GLU A 114 -3.68 -17.97 -6.20
C GLU A 114 -2.52 -17.87 -5.21
N MET A 115 -2.63 -17.05 -4.16
CA MET A 115 -1.62 -16.94 -3.09
C MET A 115 -1.45 -18.24 -2.28
N GLU A 116 -2.52 -18.95 -1.97
CA GLU A 116 -2.51 -20.27 -1.29
C GLU A 116 -1.86 -21.33 -2.16
N SER A 117 -2.14 -21.34 -3.46
CA SER A 117 -1.50 -22.23 -4.44
C SER A 117 -0.01 -21.91 -4.60
N GLU A 118 0.38 -20.63 -4.66
CA GLU A 118 1.79 -20.22 -4.63
C GLU A 118 2.48 -20.65 -3.32
N ILE A 119 1.81 -20.53 -2.17
CA ILE A 119 2.31 -20.97 -0.87
C ILE A 119 2.51 -22.49 -0.86
N HIS A 120 1.54 -23.27 -1.29
CA HIS A 120 1.65 -24.73 -1.38
C HIS A 120 2.72 -25.19 -2.38
N ALA A 121 2.87 -24.50 -3.52
CA ALA A 121 3.95 -24.77 -4.46
C ALA A 121 5.33 -24.48 -3.84
N LEU A 122 5.47 -23.37 -3.10
CA LEU A 122 6.70 -23.05 -2.36
C LEU A 122 6.98 -24.03 -1.21
N GLU A 123 5.94 -24.52 -0.52
CA GLU A 123 6.05 -25.57 0.50
C GLU A 123 6.54 -26.89 -0.11
N ALA A 124 6.00 -27.30 -1.26
CA ALA A 124 6.44 -28.48 -1.99
C ALA A 124 7.91 -28.36 -2.44
N SER A 125 8.30 -27.24 -3.07
CA SER A 125 9.70 -27.00 -3.45
C SER A 125 10.64 -26.93 -2.24
N LEU A 126 10.18 -26.40 -1.11
CA LEU A 126 10.98 -26.35 0.13
C LEU A 126 11.14 -27.75 0.74
N ALA A 127 10.10 -28.59 0.70
CA ALA A 127 10.17 -29.98 1.13
C ALA A 127 11.14 -30.78 0.24
N GLU A 128 11.05 -30.62 -1.09
CA GLU A 128 11.98 -31.22 -2.05
C GLU A 128 13.42 -30.77 -1.80
N ALA A 129 13.68 -29.46 -1.68
CA ALA A 129 15.02 -28.95 -1.40
C ALA A 129 15.60 -29.47 -0.08
N ARG A 130 14.75 -29.67 0.94
CA ARG A 130 15.13 -30.26 2.24
C ARG A 130 15.42 -31.77 2.19
N THR A 131 15.10 -32.48 1.10
CA THR A 131 15.54 -33.88 0.93
C THR A 131 17.05 -34.02 0.74
N TYR A 132 17.77 -32.93 0.42
CA TYR A 132 19.22 -32.94 0.27
C TYR A 132 19.93 -33.25 1.59
N ALA A 133 20.29 -34.51 1.78
CA ALA A 133 21.19 -34.94 2.84
C ALA A 133 22.61 -34.43 2.56
N ALA A 134 23.08 -33.46 3.35
CA ALA A 134 24.48 -33.04 3.28
C ALA A 134 25.41 -34.21 3.66
N PRO A 135 26.46 -34.52 2.88
CA PRO A 135 27.41 -35.59 3.19
C PRO A 135 28.14 -35.45 4.55
N CYS A 136 28.06 -34.27 5.19
CA CYS A 136 28.58 -34.02 6.53
C CYS A 136 27.53 -34.10 7.65
N GLY A 137 26.34 -34.67 7.38
CA GLY A 137 25.33 -35.05 8.37
C GLY A 137 24.48 -33.93 9.00
N ASP A 138 24.97 -32.69 9.06
CA ASP A 138 24.26 -31.56 9.66
C ASP A 138 24.20 -30.36 8.71
N PHE A 139 23.00 -30.07 8.19
CA PHE A 139 22.75 -28.97 7.28
C PHE A 139 22.74 -27.60 7.97
N ALA A 140 22.41 -27.54 9.27
CA ALA A 140 22.37 -26.29 10.04
C ALA A 140 23.79 -25.72 10.31
N ARG A 141 24.83 -26.58 10.32
CA ARG A 141 26.25 -26.14 10.34
C ARG A 141 26.62 -25.27 9.15
N ILE A 142 26.03 -25.53 7.97
CA ILE A 142 26.30 -24.79 6.72
C ILE A 142 25.80 -23.33 6.85
N GLY A 143 24.61 -23.11 7.42
CA GLY A 143 24.08 -21.77 7.65
C GLY A 143 24.90 -20.95 8.64
N ARG A 144 25.38 -21.57 9.72
CA ARG A 144 26.28 -20.92 10.69
C ARG A 144 27.60 -20.48 10.05
N TYR A 145 28.21 -21.37 9.25
CA TYR A 145 29.43 -21.05 8.49
C TYR A 145 29.24 -19.86 7.55
N ARG A 146 28.08 -19.79 6.88
CA ARG A 146 27.79 -18.78 5.85
C ARG A 146 27.51 -17.41 6.41
N ARG A 147 26.72 -17.31 7.50
CA ARG A 147 26.52 -16.03 8.21
C ARG A 147 27.84 -15.49 8.74
N ALA A 148 28.64 -16.33 9.42
CA ALA A 148 29.99 -15.95 9.84
C ALA A 148 30.88 -15.50 8.66
N ARG A 149 30.72 -16.11 7.48
CA ARG A 149 31.49 -15.73 6.27
C ARG A 149 31.04 -14.40 5.68
N GLN A 150 29.73 -14.19 5.57
CA GLN A 150 29.15 -12.92 5.13
C GLN A 150 29.50 -11.79 6.10
N GLU A 151 29.48 -12.03 7.41
CA GLU A 151 29.94 -11.06 8.41
C GLU A 151 31.43 -10.72 8.26
N VAL A 152 32.31 -11.70 8.08
CA VAL A 152 33.74 -11.45 7.83
C VAL A 152 33.96 -10.71 6.50
N GLU A 153 33.20 -11.04 5.46
CA GLU A 153 33.28 -10.39 4.14
C GLU A 153 32.69 -8.97 4.16
N ALA A 154 31.60 -8.73 4.90
CA ALA A 154 31.02 -7.41 5.14
C ALA A 154 31.94 -6.55 6.02
N ARG A 155 32.58 -7.11 7.06
CA ARG A 155 33.61 -6.41 7.85
C ARG A 155 34.82 -6.03 7.00
N ARG A 156 35.21 -6.84 6.01
CA ARG A 156 36.24 -6.49 5.01
C ARG A 156 35.76 -5.35 4.11
N GLN A 157 34.54 -5.40 3.60
CA GLN A 157 34.00 -4.34 2.74
C GLN A 157 33.83 -3.01 3.49
N ALA A 158 33.29 -3.03 4.71
CA ALA A 158 33.12 -1.84 5.57
C ALA A 158 34.44 -1.21 6.01
N THR A 159 35.55 -1.97 6.04
CA THR A 159 36.91 -1.43 6.26
C THR A 159 37.62 -1.01 4.96
N GLY A 160 36.89 -0.91 3.84
CA GLY A 160 37.43 -0.47 2.54
C GLY A 160 38.20 -1.54 1.75
N ARG A 161 38.13 -2.81 2.16
CA ARG A 161 38.99 -3.92 1.69
C ARG A 161 38.22 -4.93 0.83
N GLY A 162 37.46 -4.44 -0.14
CA GLY A 162 36.65 -5.24 -1.07
C GLY A 162 37.36 -5.58 -2.39
N GLY A 163 38.30 -6.53 -2.39
CA GLY A 163 38.93 -7.06 -3.61
C GLY A 163 38.26 -8.35 -4.12
N ARG A 164 38.02 -8.48 -5.44
CA ARG A 164 37.51 -9.72 -6.04
C ARG A 164 38.52 -10.87 -5.87
N ARG A 165 38.03 -12.10 -5.69
CA ARG A 165 38.85 -13.33 -5.62
C ARG A 165 39.82 -13.40 -6.82
N GLY A 166 41.12 -13.46 -6.52
CA GLY A 166 42.19 -13.63 -7.52
C GLY A 166 43.28 -12.56 -7.40
N GLU A 167 42.89 -11.32 -7.11
CA GLU A 167 43.83 -10.21 -6.96
C GLU A 167 43.94 -9.80 -5.49
N ARG A 168 45.06 -10.18 -4.86
CA ARG A 168 45.44 -9.66 -3.53
C ARG A 168 45.81 -8.19 -3.69
N THR A 169 44.81 -7.33 -3.56
CA THR A 169 44.91 -5.90 -3.79
C THR A 169 45.87 -5.22 -2.80
N PRO A 170 46.46 -4.07 -3.16
CA PRO A 170 47.46 -3.39 -2.33
C PRO A 170 46.98 -2.90 -0.95
N VAL A 171 45.68 -2.92 -0.69
CA VAL A 171 45.02 -2.31 0.48
C VAL A 171 45.35 -3.02 1.80
N GLU A 172 45.75 -4.30 1.75
CA GLU A 172 46.15 -5.04 2.97
C GLU A 172 47.51 -4.58 3.54
N ALA A 173 48.35 -3.97 2.70
CA ALA A 173 49.77 -3.73 2.94
C ALA A 173 50.07 -2.43 3.73
N GLU A 174 49.38 -2.18 4.84
CA GLU A 174 49.55 -0.95 5.63
C GLU A 174 50.96 -0.80 6.25
N PRO A 175 51.51 0.42 6.35
CA PRO A 175 52.71 0.68 7.15
C PRO A 175 52.55 0.20 8.61
N GLY A 176 53.58 -0.45 9.15
CA GLY A 176 53.58 -1.10 10.46
C GLY A 176 53.11 -2.56 10.47
N ARG A 177 52.55 -3.09 9.37
CA ARG A 177 52.09 -4.49 9.31
C ARG A 177 53.24 -5.48 9.12
N LEU A 178 53.10 -6.65 9.75
CA LEU A 178 53.97 -7.80 9.52
C LEU A 178 53.47 -8.64 8.34
N ALA A 179 54.36 -8.95 7.41
CA ALA A 179 54.08 -9.71 6.20
C ALA A 179 55.03 -10.91 6.06
N LEU A 180 54.54 -11.98 5.43
CA LEU A 180 55.36 -13.10 4.95
C LEU A 180 55.70 -12.85 3.47
N VAL A 181 56.98 -12.73 3.15
CA VAL A 181 57.49 -12.38 1.81
C VAL A 181 58.40 -13.46 1.24
N ARG A 182 58.40 -13.68 -0.08
CA ARG A 182 59.25 -14.68 -0.74
C ARG A 182 59.96 -14.11 -1.96
N ARG A 183 61.17 -13.57 -1.76
CA ARG A 183 61.93 -12.79 -2.77
C ARG A 183 62.71 -13.65 -3.77
N LYS A 184 63.29 -14.74 -3.29
CA LYS A 184 63.94 -15.90 -3.96
C LYS A 184 64.39 -16.82 -2.82
N GLY A 185 64.20 -18.13 -2.91
CA GLY A 185 64.46 -19.06 -1.80
C GLY A 185 63.32 -19.18 -0.77
N ALA A 186 63.68 -19.33 0.51
CA ALA A 186 62.77 -19.53 1.64
C ALA A 186 61.89 -18.28 1.92
N PRO A 187 60.69 -18.44 2.51
CA PRO A 187 59.88 -17.32 2.96
C PRO A 187 60.51 -16.67 4.19
N SER A 188 60.46 -15.34 4.26
CA SER A 188 60.94 -14.54 5.38
C SER A 188 59.84 -13.61 5.88
N LEU A 189 59.90 -13.21 7.15
CA LEU A 189 59.08 -12.13 7.68
C LEU A 189 59.58 -10.78 7.14
N ALA A 190 58.71 -9.77 7.10
CA ALA A 190 59.06 -8.40 6.81
C ALA A 190 58.04 -7.43 7.44
N VAL A 191 58.49 -6.32 8.02
CA VAL A 191 57.57 -5.23 8.45
C VAL A 191 57.49 -4.22 7.33
N ILE A 192 56.27 -3.91 6.90
CA ILE A 192 56.01 -2.92 5.87
C ILE A 192 56.25 -1.52 6.48
N LEU A 193 57.12 -0.73 5.86
CA LEU A 193 57.49 0.61 6.33
C LEU A 193 56.84 1.71 5.50
N ARG A 194 56.72 1.54 4.18
CA ARG A 194 56.10 2.55 3.30
C ARG A 194 55.43 1.89 2.12
N VAL A 195 54.29 2.43 1.67
CA VAL A 195 53.57 1.96 0.48
C VAL A 195 53.69 3.00 -0.61
N HIS A 196 54.03 2.56 -1.83
CA HIS A 196 54.20 3.39 -3.01
C HIS A 196 53.20 2.97 -4.08
N ALA A 197 52.21 3.81 -4.35
CA ALA A 197 51.28 3.62 -5.44
C ALA A 197 51.95 3.99 -6.79
N ILE A 198 51.99 3.05 -7.73
CA ILE A 198 52.44 3.30 -9.11
C ILE A 198 51.26 3.05 -10.05
N ARG A 199 51.08 3.92 -11.05
CA ARG A 199 50.09 3.77 -12.11
C ARG A 199 50.27 2.41 -12.82
N GLY A 200 49.17 1.71 -13.09
CA GLY A 200 49.18 0.39 -13.75
C GLY A 200 49.24 -0.82 -12.80
N HIS A 201 48.41 -0.83 -11.74
CA HIS A 201 48.12 -1.99 -10.87
C HIS A 201 49.33 -2.64 -10.13
N ARG A 202 50.50 -1.99 -10.12
CA ARG A 202 51.71 -2.49 -9.43
C ARG A 202 52.04 -1.61 -8.24
N VAL A 203 51.77 -2.10 -7.04
CA VAL A 203 52.22 -1.43 -5.81
C VAL A 203 53.57 -1.97 -5.38
N LEU A 204 54.46 -1.03 -5.04
CA LEU A 204 55.71 -1.30 -4.35
C LEU A 204 55.57 -0.92 -2.89
N PHE A 205 56.33 -1.56 -2.03
CA PHE A 205 56.39 -1.20 -0.62
C PHE A 205 57.82 -1.38 -0.11
N ASP A 206 58.29 -0.45 0.69
CA ASP A 206 59.57 -0.57 1.38
C ASP A 206 59.33 -1.35 2.67
N ALA A 207 60.11 -2.40 2.91
CA ALA A 207 59.92 -3.31 4.03
C ALA A 207 61.24 -3.65 4.72
N LEU A 208 61.21 -3.70 6.05
CA LEU A 208 62.32 -4.11 6.89
C LEU A 208 62.34 -5.64 7.02
N LEU A 209 63.48 -6.25 6.73
CA LEU A 209 63.71 -7.69 6.90
C LEU A 209 64.42 -8.00 8.23
N PRO A 210 64.30 -9.23 8.79
CA PRO A 210 64.93 -9.64 10.06
C PRO A 210 66.46 -9.50 10.15
N HIS A 211 67.15 -9.36 9.01
CA HIS A 211 68.59 -9.07 8.94
C HIS A 211 68.91 -7.56 8.85
N GLY A 212 67.95 -6.68 9.13
CA GLY A 212 68.14 -5.22 9.19
C GLY A 212 68.05 -4.45 7.87
N ALA A 213 68.28 -5.06 6.71
CA ALA A 213 68.12 -4.34 5.44
C ALA A 213 66.65 -3.97 5.14
N VAL A 214 66.43 -2.69 4.82
CA VAL A 214 65.19 -2.16 4.25
C VAL A 214 65.23 -2.36 2.73
N VAL A 215 64.17 -2.94 2.17
CA VAL A 215 64.14 -3.35 0.75
C VAL A 215 62.82 -3.00 0.09
N ARG A 216 62.88 -2.53 -1.15
CA ARG A 216 61.69 -2.28 -1.98
C ARG A 216 61.17 -3.58 -2.59
N LEU A 217 59.92 -3.92 -2.33
CA LEU A 217 59.26 -5.17 -2.72
C LEU A 217 58.06 -4.90 -3.63
N LYS A 218 57.76 -5.86 -4.52
CA LYS A 218 56.57 -5.86 -5.39
C LYS A 218 55.43 -6.61 -4.70
N SER A 219 54.17 -6.17 -4.85
CA SER A 219 52.98 -6.81 -4.26
C SER A 219 52.94 -8.33 -4.37
N GLY A 220 53.23 -8.92 -5.55
CA GLY A 220 53.23 -10.37 -5.78
C GLY A 220 54.26 -11.20 -4.97
N VAL A 221 55.21 -10.53 -4.31
CA VAL A 221 56.19 -11.14 -3.38
C VAL A 221 55.57 -11.42 -2.00
N VAL A 222 54.50 -10.70 -1.62
CA VAL A 222 53.74 -10.94 -0.38
C VAL A 222 52.94 -12.23 -0.51
N LYS A 223 53.13 -13.14 0.45
CA LYS A 223 52.39 -14.42 0.54
C LYS A 223 51.32 -14.43 1.63
N ARG A 224 51.46 -13.60 2.66
CA ARG A 224 50.45 -13.35 3.71
C ARG A 224 50.76 -12.03 4.44
N ILE A 225 49.75 -11.39 5.00
CA ILE A 225 49.89 -10.32 6.00
C ILE A 225 49.22 -10.82 7.27
N PHE A 226 49.86 -10.60 8.42
CA PHE A 226 49.38 -11.04 9.72
C PHE A 226 48.62 -9.91 10.42
N TRP A 227 47.45 -10.23 10.96
CA TRP A 227 46.61 -9.34 11.75
C TRP A 227 46.77 -9.62 13.24
N ALA A 228 46.99 -10.88 13.64
CA ALA A 228 47.19 -11.30 15.02
C ALA A 228 48.69 -11.30 15.41
N VAL A 229 49.34 -10.15 15.33
CA VAL A 229 50.78 -9.98 15.62
C VAL A 229 50.99 -9.63 17.10
N PRO A 230 52.02 -10.15 17.80
CA PRO A 230 52.44 -9.59 19.08
C PRO A 230 52.85 -8.11 18.95
N PRO A 231 52.82 -7.31 20.03
CA PRO A 231 53.14 -5.89 19.97
C PRO A 231 54.59 -5.66 19.50
N LEU A 232 54.75 -5.08 18.31
CA LEU A 232 56.03 -4.67 17.73
C LEU A 232 56.24 -3.17 17.93
N HIS A 233 57.44 -2.79 18.36
CA HIS A 233 57.83 -1.40 18.48
C HIS A 233 58.28 -0.88 17.11
N VAL A 234 57.36 -0.30 16.34
CA VAL A 234 57.66 0.37 15.07
C VAL A 234 57.91 1.86 15.33
N PRO A 235 59.15 2.37 15.20
CA PRO A 235 59.45 3.77 15.52
C PRO A 235 58.78 4.72 14.51
N ARG A 236 58.29 5.88 15.01
CA ARG A 236 57.51 6.83 14.19
C ARG A 236 58.36 7.58 13.15
N ASP A 237 59.67 7.67 13.35
CA ASP A 237 60.63 8.31 12.44
C ASP A 237 60.95 7.46 11.20
N VAL A 238 60.63 6.16 11.22
CA VAL A 238 60.81 5.27 10.04
C VAL A 238 59.90 5.66 8.88
N TYR A 239 58.84 6.42 9.14
CA TYR A 239 57.94 6.94 8.11
C TYR A 239 58.42 8.24 7.46
N ARG A 240 59.31 9.01 8.11
CA ARG A 240 59.83 10.30 7.61
C ARG A 240 60.98 10.14 6.61
N GLU A 241 61.28 11.17 5.85
CA GLU A 241 62.46 11.23 4.98
C GLU A 241 63.65 11.84 5.75
N GLY A 242 64.75 11.11 5.86
CA GLY A 242 65.95 11.55 6.60
C GLY A 242 66.76 10.39 7.19
N ARG A 243 67.78 10.71 8.00
CA ARG A 243 68.49 9.72 8.82
C ARG A 243 67.62 9.29 10.01
N HIS A 244 67.28 8.01 10.08
CA HIS A 244 66.56 7.40 11.22
C HIS A 244 67.46 7.29 12.47
N ASP A 245 66.89 7.31 13.68
CA ASP A 245 67.65 6.91 14.88
C ASP A 245 67.86 5.38 14.82
N GLY A 246 69.11 4.98 14.61
CA GLY A 246 69.50 3.58 14.46
C GLY A 246 69.10 2.69 15.65
N ARG A 247 68.81 3.24 16.83
CA ARG A 247 68.35 2.48 18.00
C ARG A 247 66.94 1.91 17.81
N GLY A 248 66.01 2.69 17.26
CA GLY A 248 64.63 2.24 17.06
C GLY A 248 64.52 1.10 16.06
N LEU A 249 65.22 1.21 14.92
CA LEU A 249 65.28 0.14 13.92
C LEU A 249 65.96 -1.13 14.44
N ARG A 250 67.03 -1.02 15.25
CA ARG A 250 67.69 -2.20 15.86
C ARG A 250 66.74 -2.97 16.76
N LEU A 251 65.96 -2.30 17.60
CA LEU A 251 64.97 -2.95 18.47
C LEU A 251 63.90 -3.71 17.64
N LEU A 252 63.40 -3.09 16.57
CA LEU A 252 62.43 -3.74 15.67
C LEU A 252 63.03 -4.95 14.94
N VAL A 253 64.29 -4.88 14.51
CA VAL A 253 65.03 -6.00 13.90
C VAL A 253 65.21 -7.16 14.89
N GLU A 254 65.57 -6.86 16.13
CA GLU A 254 65.70 -7.87 17.18
C GLU A 254 64.35 -8.53 17.51
N GLN A 255 63.28 -7.73 17.62
CA GLN A 255 61.92 -8.25 17.80
C GLN A 255 61.50 -9.15 16.64
N LEU A 256 61.83 -8.78 15.39
CA LEU A 256 61.54 -9.59 14.20
C LEU A 256 62.32 -10.91 14.15
N GLY A 257 63.58 -10.91 14.59
CA GLY A 257 64.40 -12.12 14.69
C GLY A 257 63.89 -13.14 15.71
N ARG A 258 63.13 -12.70 16.72
CA ARG A 258 62.51 -13.54 17.75
C ARG A 258 61.16 -14.17 17.33
N LEU A 259 60.57 -13.77 16.20
CA LEU A 259 59.26 -14.28 15.76
C LEU A 259 59.41 -15.55 14.91
N SER A 260 58.76 -16.64 15.31
CA SER A 260 58.63 -17.81 14.45
C SER A 260 57.43 -17.71 13.51
N ILE A 261 57.61 -18.18 12.26
CA ILE A 261 56.52 -18.27 11.28
C ILE A 261 55.40 -19.25 11.73
N PRO A 262 55.69 -20.42 12.34
CA PRO A 262 54.66 -21.33 12.85
C PRO A 262 53.76 -20.71 13.93
N GLU A 263 54.31 -20.01 14.92
CA GLU A 263 53.51 -19.38 15.99
C GLU A 263 52.61 -18.26 15.45
N LEU A 264 53.12 -17.45 14.50
CA LEU A 264 52.33 -16.42 13.84
C LEU A 264 51.17 -17.01 13.03
N MET A 265 51.38 -18.17 12.39
CA MET A 265 50.33 -18.88 11.67
C MET A 265 49.23 -19.41 12.60
N GLU A 266 49.60 -19.87 13.81
CA GLU A 266 48.62 -20.35 14.80
C GLU A 266 47.89 -19.20 15.51
N ARG A 267 48.58 -18.10 15.81
CA ARG A 267 47.94 -16.84 16.27
C ARG A 267 46.93 -16.30 15.26
N GLU A 268 47.29 -16.28 13.98
CA GLU A 268 46.37 -15.84 12.92
C GLU A 268 45.13 -16.74 12.80
N ARG A 269 45.28 -18.06 13.03
CA ARG A 269 44.18 -19.02 13.07
C ARG A 269 43.25 -18.82 14.27
N THR A 270 43.80 -18.49 15.43
CA THR A 270 43.05 -18.43 16.71
C THR A 270 42.52 -17.03 17.05
N GLN A 271 43.18 -15.98 16.59
CA GLN A 271 42.91 -14.58 16.96
C GLN A 271 42.75 -13.64 15.74
N GLY A 272 43.00 -14.12 14.51
CA GLY A 272 42.82 -13.34 13.29
C GLY A 272 41.36 -13.16 12.89
N PRO A 273 41.06 -12.31 11.88
CA PRO A 273 39.70 -12.03 11.42
C PRO A 273 38.98 -13.26 10.82
N GLU A 274 39.69 -14.34 10.52
CA GLU A 274 39.12 -15.63 10.07
C GLU A 274 39.01 -16.67 11.21
N ALA A 275 39.30 -16.33 12.47
CA ALA A 275 39.22 -17.26 13.60
C ALA A 275 37.79 -17.79 13.83
N ALA A 276 36.79 -16.91 13.75
CA ALA A 276 35.38 -17.28 13.80
C ALA A 276 34.96 -18.24 12.67
N LEU A 277 35.62 -18.19 11.51
CA LEU A 277 35.41 -19.15 10.42
C LEU A 277 36.12 -20.47 10.70
N SER A 278 37.35 -20.42 11.20
CA SER A 278 38.17 -21.59 11.54
C SER A 278 37.54 -22.47 12.62
N ALA A 279 36.76 -21.86 13.52
CA ALA A 279 35.95 -22.53 14.54
C ALA A 279 34.75 -23.31 13.98
N VAL A 280 34.23 -22.96 12.80
CA VAL A 280 33.09 -23.69 12.20
C VAL A 280 33.60 -24.91 11.43
N GLU A 281 33.12 -26.10 11.81
CA GLU A 281 33.53 -27.38 11.20
C GLU A 281 33.37 -27.40 9.67
N CYS A 282 32.30 -26.80 9.13
CA CYS A 282 32.09 -26.67 7.68
C CYS A 282 33.19 -25.88 6.94
N HIS A 283 34.01 -25.07 7.62
CA HIS A 283 35.17 -24.40 7.01
C HIS A 283 36.28 -25.39 6.61
N ARG A 284 36.41 -26.50 7.36
CA ARG A 284 37.39 -27.57 7.14
C ARG A 284 36.78 -28.85 6.55
N CYS A 285 35.46 -28.91 6.42
CA CYS A 285 34.75 -30.04 5.82
C CYS A 285 35.20 -30.26 4.37
N PRO A 286 35.61 -31.49 3.96
CA PRO A 286 35.95 -31.80 2.57
C PRO A 286 34.84 -31.43 1.58
N TRP A 287 33.59 -31.55 2.02
CA TRP A 287 32.38 -31.23 1.27
C TRP A 287 31.93 -29.77 1.41
N GLY A 288 32.38 -29.07 2.46
CA GLY A 288 32.01 -27.67 2.77
C GLY A 288 32.57 -26.63 1.78
N ALA A 289 33.54 -27.04 0.96
CA ALA A 289 34.04 -26.28 -0.18
C ALA A 289 33.27 -26.54 -1.50
N THR A 290 32.33 -27.49 -1.54
CA THR A 290 31.64 -27.85 -2.79
C THR A 290 30.52 -26.87 -3.16
N PRO A 291 30.34 -26.54 -4.46
CA PRO A 291 29.21 -25.74 -4.93
C PRO A 291 27.83 -26.40 -4.76
N ALA A 292 27.75 -27.69 -4.41
CA ALA A 292 26.48 -28.39 -4.21
C ALA A 292 25.80 -27.96 -2.91
N CYS A 293 26.49 -28.13 -1.78
CA CYS A 293 26.02 -27.66 -0.46
C CYS A 293 25.75 -26.14 -0.43
N ASP A 294 26.47 -25.37 -1.26
CA ASP A 294 26.26 -23.93 -1.42
C ASP A 294 24.92 -23.58 -2.07
N ARG A 295 24.59 -24.27 -3.17
CA ARG A 295 23.34 -24.06 -3.91
C ARG A 295 22.15 -24.53 -3.11
N ALA A 296 22.19 -25.75 -2.55
CA ALA A 296 21.09 -26.30 -1.74
C ALA A 296 20.72 -25.40 -0.54
N TRP A 297 21.71 -24.86 0.18
CA TRP A 297 21.41 -23.98 1.32
C TRP A 297 20.85 -22.63 0.91
N ARG A 298 21.40 -22.01 -0.15
CA ARG A 298 20.86 -20.76 -0.71
C ARG A 298 19.46 -20.94 -1.27
N GLU A 299 19.17 -22.11 -1.83
CA GLU A 299 17.86 -22.46 -2.36
C GLU A 299 16.82 -22.57 -1.23
N ILE A 300 17.15 -23.28 -0.15
CA ILE A 300 16.30 -23.38 1.04
C ILE A 300 16.09 -21.99 1.68
N GLU A 301 17.14 -21.21 1.94
CA GLU A 301 17.02 -19.88 2.54
C GLU A 301 16.14 -18.95 1.68
N ARG A 302 16.33 -18.97 0.35
CA ARG A 302 15.51 -18.22 -0.61
C ARG A 302 14.04 -18.70 -0.63
N LEU A 303 13.80 -20.00 -0.50
CA LEU A 303 12.44 -20.56 -0.47
C LEU A 303 11.73 -20.24 0.85
N GLU A 304 12.43 -20.35 1.98
CA GLU A 304 11.93 -19.98 3.31
C GLU A 304 11.59 -18.47 3.38
N GLU A 305 12.46 -17.61 2.85
CA GLU A 305 12.22 -16.16 2.76
C GLU A 305 10.99 -15.86 1.88
N ARG A 306 10.90 -16.44 0.68
CA ARG A 306 9.75 -16.26 -0.21
C ARG A 306 8.46 -16.78 0.40
N LEU A 307 8.49 -17.94 1.07
CA LEU A 307 7.34 -18.53 1.75
C LEU A 307 6.86 -17.65 2.90
N ARG A 308 7.78 -17.10 3.70
CA ARG A 308 7.44 -16.15 4.77
C ARG A 308 6.77 -14.90 4.20
N GLN A 309 7.38 -14.26 3.21
CA GLN A 309 6.82 -13.07 2.54
C GLN A 309 5.42 -13.33 1.94
N ARG A 310 5.19 -14.50 1.32
CA ARG A 310 3.89 -14.84 0.74
C ARG A 310 2.82 -15.10 1.80
N ARG A 311 3.16 -15.78 2.90
CA ARG A 311 2.25 -15.97 4.05
C ARG A 311 1.90 -14.65 4.74
N GLU A 312 2.89 -13.80 5.01
CA GLU A 312 2.68 -12.45 5.55
C GLU A 312 1.79 -11.60 4.61
N GLY A 313 2.04 -11.67 3.30
CA GLY A 313 1.21 -11.00 2.29
C GLY A 313 -0.24 -11.49 2.24
N LEU A 314 -0.46 -12.81 2.38
CA LEU A 314 -1.81 -13.39 2.44
C LEU A 314 -2.58 -12.95 3.70
N GLU A 315 -1.95 -12.98 4.86
CA GLU A 315 -2.59 -12.53 6.11
C GLU A 315 -2.84 -11.02 6.14
N ALA A 316 -1.92 -10.21 5.60
CA ALA A 316 -2.14 -8.78 5.40
C ALA A 316 -3.32 -8.52 4.44
N PHE A 317 -3.44 -9.29 3.35
CA PHE A 317 -4.54 -9.18 2.39
C PHE A 317 -5.89 -9.57 3.01
N ARG A 318 -5.95 -10.64 3.81
CA ARG A 318 -7.13 -11.03 4.59
C ARG A 318 -7.49 -9.96 5.64
N GLY A 319 -6.49 -9.42 6.33
CA GLY A 319 -6.66 -8.42 7.39
C GLY A 319 -7.01 -7.00 6.91
N ALA A 320 -6.82 -6.67 5.63
CA ALA A 320 -7.00 -5.31 5.12
C ALA A 320 -8.41 -4.72 5.37
N TYR A 321 -9.47 -5.51 5.10
CA TYR A 321 -10.86 -5.09 5.36
C TYR A 321 -11.16 -4.98 6.86
N TRP A 322 -10.51 -5.78 7.70
CA TRP A 322 -10.65 -5.69 9.16
C TRP A 322 -9.97 -4.44 9.70
N GLN A 323 -8.81 -4.06 9.15
CA GLN A 323 -8.14 -2.79 9.45
C GLN A 323 -8.92 -1.58 8.91
N GLU A 324 -9.56 -1.69 7.75
CA GLU A 324 -10.50 -0.66 7.26
C GLU A 324 -11.71 -0.51 8.19
N PHE A 325 -12.25 -1.63 8.69
CA PHE A 325 -13.32 -1.60 9.69
C PHE A 325 -12.91 -0.86 10.97
N TRP A 326 -11.78 -1.18 11.58
CA TRP A 326 -11.33 -0.45 12.77
C TRP A 326 -11.11 1.04 12.51
N ARG A 327 -10.55 1.42 11.35
CA ARG A 327 -10.43 2.83 10.96
C ARG A 327 -11.78 3.55 10.85
N VAL A 328 -12.82 2.89 10.34
CA VAL A 328 -14.20 3.42 10.32
C VAL A 328 -14.77 3.51 11.73
N VAL A 329 -14.51 2.52 12.60
CA VAL A 329 -14.92 2.56 14.03
C VAL A 329 -14.24 3.71 14.78
N GLU A 330 -12.94 3.92 14.60
CA GLU A 330 -12.17 5.00 15.24
C GLU A 330 -12.75 6.39 14.90
N VAL A 331 -13.17 6.61 13.64
CA VAL A 331 -13.88 7.84 13.26
C VAL A 331 -15.26 7.92 13.92
N LEU A 332 -16.03 6.82 13.98
CA LEU A 332 -17.30 6.81 14.71
C LEU A 332 -17.13 7.09 16.22
N GLU A 333 -16.04 6.63 16.82
CA GLU A 333 -15.67 6.93 18.22
C GLU A 333 -15.28 8.40 18.39
N GLN A 334 -14.48 8.98 17.48
CA GLN A 334 -14.11 10.40 17.48
C GLN A 334 -15.34 11.32 17.44
N PHE A 335 -16.37 10.96 16.67
CA PHE A 335 -17.63 11.70 16.60
C PHE A 335 -18.65 11.28 17.68
N GLY A 336 -18.30 10.40 18.63
CA GLY A 336 -19.19 9.99 19.72
C GLY A 336 -20.44 9.24 19.24
N ALA A 337 -20.35 8.53 18.12
CA ALA A 337 -21.35 7.57 17.65
C ALA A 337 -21.12 6.17 18.25
N VAL A 338 -19.88 5.85 18.63
CA VAL A 338 -19.49 4.61 19.31
C VAL A 338 -18.74 4.97 20.58
N ARG A 339 -18.93 4.16 21.64
CA ARG A 339 -18.14 4.19 22.88
C ARG A 339 -18.04 2.78 23.43
N GLU A 340 -16.84 2.35 23.84
CA GLU A 340 -16.60 1.01 24.42
C GLU A 340 -17.19 -0.14 23.57
N ARG A 341 -17.17 0.01 22.24
CA ARG A 341 -17.78 -0.92 21.25
C ARG A 341 -19.32 -1.05 21.33
N ALA A 342 -20.01 -0.11 21.97
CA ALA A 342 -21.47 0.03 21.93
C ALA A 342 -21.90 1.25 21.10
N LEU A 343 -23.12 1.22 20.57
CA LEU A 343 -23.70 2.36 19.83
C LEU A 343 -24.32 3.37 20.80
N GLU A 344 -23.78 4.59 20.76
CA GLU A 344 -24.41 5.78 21.32
C GLU A 344 -25.67 6.16 20.49
N PRO A 345 -26.55 7.06 20.97
CA PRO A 345 -27.72 7.56 20.21
C PRO A 345 -27.42 7.91 18.75
N LYS A 346 -26.32 8.64 18.51
CA LYS A 346 -25.83 9.00 17.18
C LYS A 346 -25.43 7.79 16.34
N GLY A 347 -24.83 6.76 16.94
CA GLY A 347 -24.48 5.52 16.25
C GLY A 347 -25.69 4.69 15.86
N ARG A 348 -26.74 4.68 16.70
CA ARG A 348 -28.02 4.02 16.36
C ARG A 348 -28.76 4.73 15.23
N LEU A 349 -28.72 6.07 15.20
CA LEU A 349 -29.18 6.86 14.05
C LEU A 349 -28.41 6.47 12.77
N ILE A 350 -27.08 6.49 12.81
CA ILE A 350 -26.22 6.10 11.67
C ILE A 350 -26.52 4.68 11.17
N ALA A 351 -26.70 3.71 12.08
CA ALA A 351 -27.02 2.33 11.75
C ALA A 351 -28.39 2.14 11.07
N GLY A 352 -29.34 3.06 11.31
CA GLY A 352 -30.67 3.04 10.69
C GLY A 352 -30.75 3.75 9.33
N LEU A 353 -29.79 4.62 9.01
CA LEU A 353 -29.79 5.40 7.76
C LEU A 353 -29.36 4.56 6.55
N ARG A 354 -30.05 4.74 5.44
CA ARG A 354 -29.63 4.34 4.09
C ARG A 354 -29.40 5.61 3.28
N HIS A 355 -28.21 6.17 3.42
CA HIS A 355 -27.80 7.42 2.80
C HIS A 355 -26.29 7.41 2.55
N ASP A 356 -25.79 8.19 1.59
CA ASP A 356 -24.37 8.15 1.21
C ASP A 356 -23.44 8.85 2.23
N ASN A 357 -24.00 9.83 2.97
CA ASN A 357 -23.31 10.62 3.99
C ASN A 357 -23.93 10.41 5.40
N GLU A 358 -24.04 9.18 5.91
CA GLU A 358 -24.80 8.90 7.16
C GLU A 358 -24.28 9.67 8.38
N LEU A 359 -22.94 9.76 8.52
CA LEU A 359 -22.30 10.49 9.62
C LEU A 359 -22.58 12.00 9.58
N LEU A 360 -22.57 12.60 8.38
CA LEU A 360 -22.90 14.03 8.20
C LEU A 360 -24.36 14.33 8.56
N VAL A 361 -25.28 13.44 8.15
CA VAL A 361 -26.70 13.54 8.50
C VAL A 361 -26.89 13.44 10.02
N ALA A 362 -26.24 12.48 10.68
CA ALA A 362 -26.34 12.31 12.12
C ALA A 362 -25.68 13.46 12.92
N GLU A 363 -24.57 14.02 12.42
CA GLU A 363 -24.00 15.26 12.95
C GLU A 363 -24.95 16.46 12.78
N ALA A 364 -25.64 16.59 11.64
CA ALA A 364 -26.59 17.67 11.41
C ALA A 364 -27.76 17.65 12.41
N VAL A 365 -28.28 16.46 12.73
CA VAL A 365 -29.26 16.27 13.82
C VAL A 365 -28.62 16.63 15.17
N SER A 366 -27.44 16.09 15.47
CA SER A 366 -26.78 16.23 16.78
C SER A 366 -26.38 17.67 17.10
N ARG A 367 -25.96 18.44 16.08
CA ARG A 367 -25.64 19.86 16.17
C ARG A 367 -26.85 20.78 15.99
N ARG A 368 -28.08 20.22 15.97
CA ARG A 368 -29.34 20.98 15.91
C ARG A 368 -29.43 21.92 14.70
N ILE A 369 -28.92 21.47 13.55
CA ILE A 369 -28.96 22.24 12.30
C ILE A 369 -30.42 22.50 11.87
N PHE A 370 -31.35 21.61 12.20
CA PHE A 370 -32.77 21.73 11.85
C PHE A 370 -33.60 22.63 12.78
N ASP A 371 -33.02 23.11 13.90
CA ASP A 371 -33.73 24.01 14.82
C ASP A 371 -34.07 25.36 14.15
N ASP A 372 -35.21 25.92 14.54
CA ASP A 372 -35.80 27.16 14.02
C ASP A 372 -36.13 27.18 12.51
N LEU A 373 -36.15 26.05 11.81
CA LEU A 373 -36.51 25.99 10.37
C LEU A 373 -38.01 25.81 10.12
N THR A 374 -38.53 26.43 9.07
CA THR A 374 -39.84 26.08 8.49
C THR A 374 -39.77 24.78 7.69
N SER A 375 -40.92 24.20 7.34
CA SER A 375 -41.01 22.99 6.50
C SER A 375 -40.20 23.11 5.19
N ALA A 376 -40.34 24.23 4.48
CA ALA A 376 -39.64 24.50 3.22
C ALA A 376 -38.14 24.77 3.42
N GLU A 377 -37.76 25.44 4.51
CA GLU A 377 -36.36 25.64 4.87
C GLU A 377 -35.67 24.32 5.24
N ALA A 378 -36.33 23.45 6.01
CA ALA A 378 -35.81 22.14 6.40
C ALA A 378 -35.64 21.23 5.18
N ALA A 379 -36.63 21.20 4.29
CA ALA A 379 -36.54 20.53 2.98
C ALA A 379 -35.30 20.95 2.20
N ALA A 380 -35.08 22.27 2.06
CA ALA A 380 -33.93 22.81 1.34
C ALA A 380 -32.61 22.43 2.02
N VAL A 381 -32.48 22.57 3.34
CA VAL A 381 -31.26 22.18 4.08
C VAL A 381 -30.97 20.69 3.94
N CYS A 382 -31.98 19.82 4.06
CA CYS A 382 -31.82 18.39 3.84
C CYS A 382 -31.39 18.04 2.40
N SER A 383 -31.87 18.77 1.38
CA SER A 383 -31.44 18.54 -0.01
C SER A 383 -29.94 18.76 -0.24
N ALA A 384 -29.31 19.59 0.60
CA ALA A 384 -27.87 19.86 0.51
C ALA A 384 -27.01 18.72 1.05
N LEU A 385 -27.60 17.71 1.70
CA LEU A 385 -26.89 16.53 2.22
C LEU A 385 -26.74 15.41 1.16
N LEU A 386 -27.52 15.48 0.08
CA LEU A 386 -27.52 14.49 -0.99
C LEU A 386 -26.19 14.51 -1.77
N GLU A 387 -25.58 13.34 -1.97
CA GLU A 387 -24.43 13.21 -2.86
C GLU A 387 -24.90 13.13 -4.32
N GLU A 388 -24.76 14.23 -5.09
CA GLU A 388 -24.95 14.24 -6.55
C GLU A 388 -24.14 15.38 -7.21
N SER A 389 -22.98 15.05 -7.77
CA SER A 389 -21.93 16.02 -8.20
C SER A 389 -22.27 16.90 -9.42
N ARG A 390 -23.51 16.90 -9.88
CA ARG A 390 -24.00 17.64 -11.08
C ARG A 390 -25.38 18.26 -10.85
N SER A 391 -25.60 18.78 -9.65
CA SER A 391 -26.86 19.38 -9.22
C SER A 391 -26.99 20.85 -9.66
N GLY A 392 -27.55 21.09 -10.85
CA GLY A 392 -28.01 22.42 -11.29
C GLY A 392 -26.90 23.47 -11.49
N GLU A 393 -27.32 24.73 -11.73
CA GLU A 393 -26.39 25.84 -11.96
C GLU A 393 -25.82 26.43 -10.64
N PRO A 394 -24.49 26.47 -10.46
CA PRO A 394 -23.88 27.02 -9.24
C PRO A 394 -24.14 28.52 -9.02
N VAL A 395 -24.57 29.26 -10.04
CA VAL A 395 -24.94 30.69 -9.91
C VAL A 395 -26.28 30.85 -9.20
N ILE A 396 -27.25 29.98 -9.50
CA ILE A 396 -28.60 30.02 -8.91
C ILE A 396 -28.51 29.72 -7.40
N ALA A 397 -27.84 28.63 -7.02
CA ALA A 397 -27.64 28.26 -5.61
C ALA A 397 -26.93 29.36 -4.80
N ARG A 398 -25.85 29.97 -5.35
CA ARG A 398 -25.16 31.08 -4.69
C ARG A 398 -26.05 32.32 -4.53
N THR A 399 -26.88 32.63 -5.52
CA THR A 399 -27.80 33.78 -5.47
C THR A 399 -28.92 33.55 -4.46
N PHE A 400 -29.46 32.34 -4.40
CA PHE A 400 -30.44 31.91 -3.40
C PHE A 400 -29.90 32.04 -1.97
N MET A 401 -28.69 31.53 -1.70
CA MET A 401 -28.04 31.63 -0.38
C MET A 401 -27.67 33.07 0.01
N ARG A 402 -27.37 33.94 -0.97
CA ARG A 402 -27.17 35.38 -0.70
C ARG A 402 -28.46 36.05 -0.19
N ARG A 403 -29.62 35.69 -0.75
CA ARG A 403 -30.94 36.20 -0.32
C ARG A 403 -31.40 35.58 1.01
N HIS A 404 -31.10 34.30 1.26
CA HIS A 404 -31.52 33.57 2.45
C HIS A 404 -30.39 33.40 3.47
N GLY A 405 -29.98 34.50 4.14
CA GLY A 405 -28.87 34.51 5.09
C GLY A 405 -29.01 33.58 6.31
N LYS A 406 -30.22 33.11 6.63
CA LYS A 406 -30.48 32.05 7.62
C LYS A 406 -30.06 30.68 7.09
N LEU A 407 -30.56 30.31 5.90
CA LEU A 407 -30.19 29.06 5.21
C LEU A 407 -28.68 29.00 4.93
N ARG A 408 -28.08 30.11 4.49
CA ARG A 408 -26.64 30.19 4.25
C ARG A 408 -25.82 29.80 5.48
N ARG A 409 -26.16 30.34 6.67
CA ARG A 409 -25.48 29.98 7.93
C ARG A 409 -25.61 28.51 8.28
N LYS A 410 -26.78 27.90 8.03
CA LYS A 410 -26.98 26.46 8.25
C LYS A 410 -26.14 25.62 7.28
N VAL A 411 -26.01 26.03 6.01
CA VAL A 411 -25.14 25.39 5.00
C VAL A 411 -23.66 25.57 5.33
N GLU A 412 -23.23 26.76 5.76
CA GLU A 412 -21.88 27.04 6.27
C GLU A 412 -21.56 26.07 7.43
N SER A 413 -22.46 25.90 8.40
CA SER A 413 -22.30 24.90 9.48
C SER A 413 -22.26 23.44 9.00
N LEU A 414 -22.98 23.08 7.93
CA LEU A 414 -22.88 21.74 7.33
C LEU A 414 -21.52 21.51 6.66
N ILE A 415 -20.95 22.54 6.02
CA ILE A 415 -19.62 22.50 5.42
C ILE A 415 -18.56 22.33 6.51
N ASP A 416 -18.65 23.06 7.63
CA ASP A 416 -17.75 22.91 8.77
C ASP A 416 -17.76 21.48 9.35
N ILE A 417 -18.93 20.82 9.38
CA ILE A 417 -19.07 19.41 9.78
C ILE A 417 -18.40 18.50 8.74
N ALA A 418 -18.70 18.69 7.44
CA ALA A 418 -18.14 17.90 6.36
C ALA A 418 -16.61 17.97 6.31
N ASP A 419 -16.04 19.16 6.51
CA ASP A 419 -14.59 19.38 6.59
C ASP A 419 -13.99 18.68 7.82
N ALA A 420 -14.65 18.72 8.98
CA ALA A 420 -14.20 17.99 10.17
C ALA A 420 -14.21 16.46 9.95
N VAL A 421 -15.27 15.91 9.33
CA VAL A 421 -15.36 14.50 8.95
C VAL A 421 -14.28 14.14 7.94
N PHE A 422 -14.01 15.01 6.96
CA PHE A 422 -12.94 14.83 5.98
C PHE A 422 -11.54 14.83 6.63
N GLN A 423 -11.28 15.69 7.62
CA GLN A 423 -10.01 15.63 8.36
C GLN A 423 -9.83 14.32 9.12
N ALA A 424 -10.88 13.83 9.78
CA ALA A 424 -10.86 12.53 10.46
C ALA A 424 -10.61 11.38 9.45
N GLN A 425 -11.34 11.35 8.35
CA GLN A 425 -11.12 10.37 7.26
C GLN A 425 -9.67 10.39 6.77
N ARG A 426 -9.07 11.57 6.55
CA ARG A 426 -7.65 11.68 6.14
C ARG A 426 -6.69 11.18 7.21
N ALA A 427 -6.93 11.49 8.48
CA ALA A 427 -6.09 11.05 9.61
C ALA A 427 -6.10 9.51 9.74
N HIS A 428 -7.25 8.88 9.52
CA HIS A 428 -7.40 7.42 9.52
C HIS A 428 -7.20 6.77 8.14
N HIS A 429 -6.68 7.48 7.13
CA HIS A 429 -6.45 6.95 5.78
C HIS A 429 -7.68 6.28 5.11
N LEU A 430 -8.87 6.86 5.30
CA LEU A 430 -10.12 6.48 4.64
C LEU A 430 -10.39 7.37 3.43
N ALA A 431 -10.82 6.75 2.32
CA ALA A 431 -11.13 7.42 1.06
C ALA A 431 -12.65 7.32 0.75
N MET A 432 -13.46 7.88 1.64
CA MET A 432 -14.92 7.92 1.53
C MET A 432 -15.34 9.29 0.97
N PRO A 433 -16.36 9.37 0.09
CA PRO A 433 -16.96 10.64 -0.28
C PRO A 433 -17.54 11.36 0.93
N ILE A 434 -17.50 12.69 0.89
CA ILE A 434 -18.12 13.59 1.86
C ILE A 434 -18.28 14.97 1.20
N GLY A 435 -19.42 15.63 1.41
CA GLY A 435 -19.65 16.97 0.85
C GLY A 435 -21.07 17.48 1.03
N VAL A 436 -21.26 18.77 0.75
CA VAL A 436 -22.54 19.49 0.84
C VAL A 436 -22.84 20.09 -0.53
N GLN A 437 -24.01 19.78 -1.10
CA GLN A 437 -24.40 20.12 -2.47
C GLN A 437 -25.61 21.07 -2.50
N PRO A 438 -25.41 22.40 -2.39
CA PRO A 438 -26.52 23.36 -2.30
C PRO A 438 -27.30 23.55 -3.62
N GLY A 439 -27.01 22.78 -4.66
CA GLY A 439 -27.57 22.94 -6.01
C GLY A 439 -29.09 22.74 -6.10
N PHE A 440 -29.64 21.76 -5.37
CA PHE A 440 -31.08 21.50 -5.35
C PHE A 440 -31.88 22.45 -4.45
N MET A 441 -31.22 23.14 -3.50
CA MET A 441 -31.89 23.95 -2.47
C MET A 441 -32.91 24.96 -3.00
N PRO A 442 -32.64 25.74 -4.08
CA PRO A 442 -33.56 26.80 -4.49
C PRO A 442 -34.86 26.24 -5.09
N ALA A 443 -34.75 25.18 -5.88
CA ALA A 443 -35.90 24.48 -6.46
C ALA A 443 -36.72 23.73 -5.39
N VAL A 444 -36.03 23.02 -4.48
CA VAL A 444 -36.66 22.36 -3.33
C VAL A 444 -37.40 23.36 -2.44
N TYR A 445 -36.79 24.51 -2.16
CA TYR A 445 -37.42 25.56 -1.36
C TYR A 445 -38.70 26.11 -2.00
N ARG A 446 -38.66 26.44 -3.31
CA ARG A 446 -39.84 26.94 -4.05
C ARG A 446 -40.97 25.92 -4.09
N TRP A 447 -40.66 24.68 -4.45
CA TRP A 447 -41.63 23.59 -4.48
C TRP A 447 -42.25 23.34 -3.09
N ALA A 448 -41.42 23.27 -2.04
CA ALA A 448 -41.89 23.09 -0.66
C ALA A 448 -42.60 24.34 -0.08
N SER A 449 -42.48 25.51 -0.73
CA SER A 449 -43.24 26.72 -0.39
C SER A 449 -44.64 26.74 -1.02
N GLY A 450 -45.02 25.72 -1.80
CA GLY A 450 -46.34 25.60 -2.42
C GLY A 450 -46.44 26.17 -3.83
N GLU A 451 -45.33 26.39 -4.53
CA GLU A 451 -45.35 26.82 -5.94
C GLU A 451 -45.63 25.63 -6.87
N ASP A 452 -46.58 25.79 -7.79
CA ASP A 452 -47.06 24.71 -8.68
C ASP A 452 -46.46 24.73 -10.10
N ASP A 453 -45.82 25.83 -10.52
CA ASP A 453 -45.13 25.93 -11.82
C ASP A 453 -43.80 25.16 -11.80
N TRP A 454 -43.91 23.84 -11.99
CA TRP A 454 -42.76 22.94 -12.00
C TRP A 454 -41.75 23.29 -13.11
N SER A 455 -42.21 23.61 -14.31
CA SER A 455 -41.34 23.99 -15.44
C SER A 455 -40.57 25.27 -15.14
N GLY A 456 -41.24 26.30 -14.62
CA GLY A 456 -40.59 27.54 -14.18
C GLY A 456 -39.60 27.33 -13.03
N ILE A 457 -39.87 26.40 -12.10
CA ILE A 457 -38.93 26.00 -11.04
C ILE A 457 -37.67 25.32 -11.65
N VAL A 458 -37.84 24.38 -12.59
CA VAL A 458 -36.71 23.70 -13.24
C VAL A 458 -35.83 24.70 -13.98
N GLU A 459 -36.41 25.60 -14.78
CA GLU A 459 -35.67 26.59 -15.55
C GLU A 459 -34.96 27.62 -14.64
N SER A 460 -35.71 28.27 -13.75
CA SER A 460 -35.22 29.46 -13.03
C SER A 460 -34.66 29.22 -11.63
N ALA A 461 -34.87 28.03 -11.04
CA ALA A 461 -34.38 27.67 -9.70
C ALA A 461 -33.48 26.42 -9.66
N PHE A 462 -33.32 25.70 -10.78
CA PHE A 462 -32.39 24.58 -10.88
C PHE A 462 -31.38 24.75 -12.03
N GLY A 463 -31.82 25.09 -13.24
CA GLY A 463 -30.95 25.22 -14.42
C GLY A 463 -30.33 23.88 -14.85
N GLY A 464 -31.07 22.78 -14.70
CA GLY A 464 -30.61 21.43 -15.01
C GLY A 464 -31.73 20.53 -15.53
N HIS A 465 -31.44 19.26 -15.76
CA HIS A 465 -32.44 18.32 -16.29
C HIS A 465 -33.51 17.98 -15.25
N GLU A 466 -34.78 18.13 -15.64
CA GLU A 466 -35.96 17.83 -14.83
C GLU A 466 -35.88 16.46 -14.12
N GLY A 467 -35.50 15.41 -14.85
CA GLY A 467 -35.41 14.05 -14.31
C GLY A 467 -34.37 13.89 -13.18
N ASP A 468 -33.33 14.71 -13.15
CA ASP A 468 -32.36 14.72 -12.04
C ASP A 468 -32.95 15.43 -10.81
N LEU A 469 -33.74 16.50 -10.99
CA LEU A 469 -34.49 17.14 -9.90
C LEU A 469 -35.55 16.19 -9.32
N ILE A 470 -36.29 15.46 -10.15
CA ILE A 470 -37.25 14.43 -9.70
C ILE A 470 -36.54 13.35 -8.87
N ARG A 471 -35.40 12.84 -9.34
CA ARG A 471 -34.60 11.85 -8.61
C ARG A 471 -34.13 12.38 -7.26
N ALA A 472 -33.62 13.62 -7.21
CA ALA A 472 -33.18 14.27 -5.99
C ALA A 472 -34.33 14.49 -5.00
N MET A 473 -35.52 14.91 -5.47
CA MET A 473 -36.72 15.02 -4.63
C MET A 473 -37.15 13.68 -4.05
N ARG A 474 -37.08 12.59 -4.82
CA ARG A 474 -37.39 11.23 -4.33
C ARG A 474 -36.39 10.75 -3.27
N ARG A 475 -35.08 10.95 -3.48
CA ARG A 475 -34.02 10.69 -2.47
C ARG A 475 -34.21 11.56 -1.21
N LEU A 476 -34.61 12.81 -1.38
CA LEU A 476 -34.91 13.73 -0.28
C LEU A 476 -36.11 13.28 0.56
N ILE A 477 -37.22 12.89 -0.08
CA ILE A 477 -38.41 12.38 0.62
C ILE A 477 -38.05 11.12 1.42
N ASP A 478 -37.23 10.22 0.86
CA ASP A 478 -36.76 9.03 1.56
C ASP A 478 -35.90 9.38 2.79
N LEU A 479 -34.90 10.27 2.64
CA LEU A 479 -34.10 10.77 3.76
C LEU A 479 -34.95 11.44 4.85
N LEU A 480 -35.91 12.28 4.47
CA LEU A 480 -36.82 12.96 5.40
C LEU A 480 -37.70 11.96 6.16
N ARG A 481 -38.16 10.88 5.51
CA ARG A 481 -38.90 9.77 6.15
C ARG A 481 -38.02 8.99 7.12
N GLN A 482 -36.84 8.55 6.70
CA GLN A 482 -35.88 7.86 7.56
C GLN A 482 -35.56 8.65 8.84
N LEU A 483 -35.42 9.99 8.74
CA LEU A 483 -35.20 10.87 9.88
C LEU A 483 -36.46 11.08 10.74
N ALA A 484 -37.65 11.12 10.14
CA ALA A 484 -38.91 11.23 10.88
C ALA A 484 -39.28 9.94 11.64
N ASP A 485 -38.92 8.78 11.10
CA ASP A 485 -39.21 7.47 11.69
C ASP A 485 -38.16 7.06 12.76
N SER A 486 -37.07 7.82 12.91
CA SER A 486 -35.98 7.49 13.84
C SER A 486 -36.25 7.97 15.28
N PRO A 487 -36.14 7.09 16.30
CA PRO A 487 -36.35 7.47 17.70
C PRO A 487 -35.23 8.36 18.28
N GLU A 488 -34.09 8.44 17.60
CA GLU A 488 -32.92 9.22 18.04
C GLU A 488 -33.00 10.70 17.59
N VAL A 489 -34.02 11.07 16.80
CA VAL A 489 -34.24 12.43 16.31
C VAL A 489 -35.21 13.16 17.25
N PRO A 490 -34.95 14.42 17.66
CA PRO A 490 -35.84 15.15 18.58
C PRO A 490 -37.29 15.25 18.07
N PRO A 491 -38.33 15.03 18.91
CA PRO A 491 -39.73 14.98 18.45
C PRO A 491 -40.25 16.23 17.73
N VAL A 492 -39.65 17.41 17.99
CA VAL A 492 -39.96 18.65 17.26
C VAL A 492 -39.44 18.57 15.82
N VAL A 493 -38.20 18.10 15.64
CA VAL A 493 -37.57 17.88 14.33
C VAL A 493 -38.27 16.76 13.57
N VAL A 494 -38.64 15.66 14.23
CA VAL A 494 -39.45 14.59 13.62
C VAL A 494 -40.72 15.14 12.96
N ARG A 495 -41.51 15.96 13.69
CA ARG A 495 -42.73 16.56 13.14
C ARG A 495 -42.46 17.48 11.95
N LEU A 496 -41.39 18.29 12.04
CA LEU A 496 -40.94 19.20 10.99
C LEU A 496 -40.55 18.45 9.71
N LEU A 497 -39.71 17.41 9.81
CA LEU A 497 -39.25 16.63 8.67
C LEU A 497 -40.37 15.77 8.06
N ALA A 498 -41.26 15.21 8.90
CA ALA A 498 -42.47 14.52 8.43
C ALA A 498 -43.43 15.45 7.68
N GLN A 499 -43.53 16.72 8.09
CA GLN A 499 -44.28 17.74 7.36
C GLN A 499 -43.60 18.07 6.03
N ALA A 500 -42.29 18.31 6.03
CA ALA A 500 -41.50 18.58 4.82
C ALA A 500 -41.65 17.46 3.78
N ALA A 501 -41.55 16.19 4.19
CA ALA A 501 -41.77 15.05 3.32
C ALA A 501 -43.15 15.09 2.63
N ARG A 502 -44.22 15.35 3.39
CA ARG A 502 -45.60 15.48 2.85
C ARG A 502 -45.78 16.69 1.94
N THR A 503 -45.11 17.82 2.20
CA THR A 503 -45.23 19.02 1.37
C THR A 503 -44.52 18.88 0.01
N ILE A 504 -43.44 18.08 -0.05
CA ILE A 504 -42.69 17.82 -1.29
C ILE A 504 -43.36 16.70 -2.11
N ASP A 505 -43.94 15.69 -1.46
CA ASP A 505 -44.55 14.50 -2.07
C ASP A 505 -45.94 14.79 -2.67
N ARG A 506 -45.99 15.64 -3.70
CA ARG A 506 -47.21 16.09 -4.42
C ARG A 506 -46.98 16.19 -5.93
N GLY A 507 -48.06 16.36 -6.71
CA GLY A 507 -48.02 16.63 -8.16
C GLY A 507 -47.14 15.66 -8.96
N ILE A 508 -46.45 16.18 -9.99
CA ILE A 508 -45.51 15.41 -10.84
C ILE A 508 -44.47 14.63 -10.04
N VAL A 509 -44.03 15.18 -8.89
CA VAL A 509 -43.07 14.50 -8.03
C VAL A 509 -43.72 13.23 -7.47
N TYR A 510 -44.97 13.28 -6.97
CA TYR A 510 -45.71 12.12 -6.47
C TYR A 510 -46.02 11.11 -7.58
N GLU A 511 -46.47 11.59 -8.74
CA GLU A 511 -46.77 10.77 -9.92
C GLU A 511 -45.55 9.95 -10.37
N SER A 512 -44.34 10.52 -10.28
CA SER A 512 -43.10 9.80 -10.62
C SER A 512 -42.78 8.60 -9.72
N ALA A 513 -43.51 8.39 -8.62
CA ALA A 513 -43.36 7.21 -7.76
C ALA A 513 -44.31 6.06 -8.13
N LEU A 514 -45.23 6.30 -9.08
CA LEU A 514 -46.21 5.33 -9.59
C LEU A 514 -45.81 4.71 -10.94
N ILE A 515 -44.63 5.10 -11.47
CA ILE A 515 -44.08 4.75 -12.79
C ILE A 515 -42.79 3.93 -12.62
#